data_AF-A0A2G5NHU6-F1
#
_entry.id   AF-A0A2G5NHU6-F1
#
_cell.length_a   1.000
_cell.length_b   1.000
_cell.length_c   1.000
_cell.angle_alpha   90.00
_cell.angle_beta   90.00
_cell.angle_gamma   90.00
#
_symmetry.space_group_name_H-M   'P 1'
#
loop_
_entity.id
_entity.type
_entity.pdbx_description
1 polymer ?
#
loop_
_entity_poly.entity_id
_entity_poly.type
_entity_poly.pdbx_seq_one_letter_code
_entity_poly.pdbx_strand_id
1 'polypeptide(L)'
;MDVVTINHLMAGLGSTHAKLFAEGAITNTPLTPSIESRDNEYLIQKPEQGVELWFQTETEVLAKILFSLISMFDGAALYTGELPSPLTLSMSRIGVRAMFGTPFESKEPIKILRSRGYGGSDTYRMGNFGYPNILLGFQYRNDDRVCSMGFSLINTSHG
;
A
#
# COMPACT_ATOMS: atom_id res chain seq x y z
N MET A 1 14.60 -2.83 0.88
CA MET A 1 14.33 -1.67 0.02
C MET A 1 14.57 -0.42 0.84
N ASP A 2 15.29 0.56 0.30
CA ASP A 2 15.61 1.82 0.99
C ASP A 2 14.57 2.92 0.71
N VAL A 3 14.67 4.04 1.44
CA VAL A 3 13.76 5.17 1.27
C VAL A 3 13.81 5.79 -0.13
N VAL A 4 14.96 5.74 -0.81
CA VAL A 4 15.15 6.31 -2.16
C VAL A 4 14.29 5.54 -3.16
N THR A 5 14.33 4.21 -3.09
CA THR A 5 13.54 3.33 -3.95
C THR A 5 12.05 3.52 -3.71
N ILE A 6 11.61 3.64 -2.45
CA ILE A 6 10.19 3.88 -2.13
C ILE A 6 9.73 5.22 -2.69
N ASN A 7 10.53 6.28 -2.53
CA ASN A 7 10.19 7.59 -3.07
C ASN A 7 10.10 7.57 -4.60
N HIS A 8 10.97 6.82 -5.27
CA HIS A 8 10.90 6.63 -6.72
C HIS A 8 9.61 5.88 -7.11
N LEU A 9 9.26 4.81 -6.40
CA LEU A 9 7.99 4.10 -6.63
C LEU A 9 6.76 4.99 -6.39
N MET A 10 6.78 5.81 -5.34
CA MET A 10 5.70 6.77 -5.05
C MET A 10 5.55 7.81 -6.16
N ALA A 11 6.67 8.36 -6.66
CA ALA A 11 6.66 9.25 -7.82
C ALA A 11 6.22 8.54 -9.11
N GLY A 12 6.44 7.23 -9.17
CA GLY A 12 6.08 6.33 -10.24
C GLY A 12 4.63 5.84 -10.22
N LEU A 13 3.84 6.11 -9.17
CA LEU A 13 2.41 5.79 -9.17
C LEU A 13 1.74 6.47 -10.38
N GLY A 14 1.00 5.70 -11.17
CA GLY A 14 0.43 6.15 -12.44
C GLY A 14 1.31 5.92 -13.66
N SER A 15 2.55 5.44 -13.48
CA SER A 15 3.42 5.01 -14.57
C SER A 15 3.25 3.53 -14.87
N THR A 16 3.53 3.14 -16.12
CA THR A 16 3.47 1.75 -16.57
C THR A 16 4.64 0.94 -16.01
N HIS A 17 4.47 -0.38 -15.92
CA HIS A 17 5.54 -1.33 -15.56
C HIS A 17 6.80 -1.12 -16.42
N ALA A 18 6.64 -1.03 -17.74
CA ALA A 18 7.76 -0.80 -18.67
C ALA A 18 8.53 0.50 -18.37
N LYS A 19 7.84 1.59 -18.03
CA LYS A 19 8.48 2.87 -17.69
C LYS A 19 9.25 2.76 -16.37
N LEU A 20 8.64 2.16 -15.35
CA LEU A 20 9.28 1.96 -14.05
C LEU A 20 10.53 1.07 -14.17
N PHE A 21 10.49 0.04 -15.02
CA PHE A 21 11.64 -0.79 -15.31
C PHE A 21 12.75 0.00 -16.03
N ALA A 22 12.40 0.78 -17.06
CA ALA A 22 13.37 1.59 -17.79
C ALA A 22 14.05 2.66 -16.91
N GLU A 23 13.34 3.19 -15.91
CA GLU A 23 13.87 4.13 -14.93
C GLU A 23 14.65 3.44 -13.78
N GLY A 24 14.63 2.11 -13.71
CA GLY A 24 15.31 1.34 -12.67
C GLY A 24 14.56 1.31 -11.31
N ALA A 25 13.30 1.73 -11.27
CA ALA A 25 12.48 1.71 -10.05
C ALA A 25 12.05 0.29 -9.65
N ILE A 26 11.94 -0.62 -10.64
CA ILE A 26 11.58 -2.02 -10.46
C ILE A 26 12.48 -2.92 -11.29
N THR A 27 12.52 -4.20 -10.93
CA THR A 27 13.11 -5.24 -11.77
C THR A 27 12.10 -5.74 -12.80
N ASN A 28 12.59 -6.27 -13.92
CA ASN A 28 11.74 -6.91 -14.93
C ASN A 28 11.34 -8.33 -14.49
N THR A 29 10.59 -8.44 -13.40
CA THR A 29 10.00 -9.71 -12.96
C THR A 29 8.56 -9.82 -13.44
N PRO A 30 8.07 -11.06 -13.72
CA PRO A 30 6.73 -11.28 -14.22
C PRO A 30 5.65 -10.75 -13.27
N LEU A 31 4.63 -10.13 -13.86
CA LEU A 31 3.41 -9.75 -13.19
C LEU A 31 2.48 -10.97 -13.05
N THR A 32 1.99 -11.24 -11.85
CA THR A 32 1.08 -12.37 -11.58
C THR A 32 -0.33 -11.87 -11.27
N PRO A 33 -1.41 -12.49 -11.79
CA PRO A 33 -2.77 -12.10 -11.44
C PRO A 33 -3.02 -12.11 -9.92
N SER A 34 -3.72 -11.09 -9.42
CA SER A 34 -4.13 -11.01 -8.01
C SER A 34 -5.15 -12.09 -7.64
N ILE A 35 -5.96 -12.49 -8.62
CA ILE A 35 -6.92 -13.60 -8.53
C ILE A 35 -6.90 -14.41 -9.82
N GLU A 36 -7.16 -15.71 -9.72
CA GLU A 36 -7.32 -16.61 -10.87
C GLU A 36 -8.74 -16.50 -11.44
N SER A 37 -9.10 -15.32 -11.96
CA SER A 37 -10.41 -15.04 -12.57
C SER A 37 -10.28 -14.15 -13.80
N ARG A 38 -11.29 -14.20 -14.69
CA ARG A 38 -11.40 -13.26 -15.83
C ARG A 38 -11.60 -11.82 -15.37
N ASP A 39 -12.20 -11.62 -14.20
CA ASP A 39 -12.45 -10.30 -13.62
C ASP A 39 -11.26 -9.78 -12.80
N ASN A 40 -10.05 -10.27 -13.07
CA ASN A 40 -8.84 -9.85 -12.37
C ASN A 40 -8.47 -8.41 -12.73
N GLU A 41 -8.73 -7.48 -11.82
CA GLU A 41 -8.43 -6.05 -12.01
C GLU A 41 -6.94 -5.70 -11.84
N TYR A 42 -6.19 -6.52 -11.09
CA TYR A 42 -4.81 -6.21 -10.74
C TYR A 42 -3.83 -7.35 -11.02
N LEU A 43 -2.64 -6.99 -11.49
CA LEU A 43 -1.46 -7.83 -11.50
C LEU A 43 -0.51 -7.40 -10.37
N ILE A 44 0.17 -8.35 -9.76
CA ILE A 44 1.03 -8.14 -8.60
C ILE A 44 2.47 -8.48 -8.96
N GLN A 45 3.40 -7.61 -8.57
CA GLN A 45 4.83 -7.89 -8.49
C GLN A 45 5.26 -7.84 -7.03
N LYS A 46 6.08 -8.81 -6.59
CA LYS A 46 6.65 -8.84 -5.23
C LYS A 46 8.16 -8.62 -5.30
N PRO A 47 8.63 -7.37 -5.26
CA PRO A 47 10.07 -7.09 -5.40
C PRO A 47 10.87 -7.50 -4.17
N GLU A 48 10.22 -7.57 -3.00
CA GLU A 48 10.84 -7.90 -1.72
C GLU A 48 9.82 -8.51 -0.76
N GLN A 49 10.31 -9.17 0.29
CA GLN A 49 9.50 -9.67 1.39
C GLN A 49 8.59 -8.58 1.97
N GLY A 50 7.29 -8.84 2.03
CA GLY A 50 6.30 -7.94 2.58
C GLY A 50 5.99 -6.71 1.71
N VAL A 51 6.51 -6.63 0.49
CA VAL A 51 6.19 -5.56 -0.48
C VAL A 51 5.41 -6.13 -1.65
N GLU A 52 4.32 -5.47 -2.01
CA GLU A 52 3.54 -5.79 -3.20
C GLU A 52 3.28 -4.53 -4.04
N LEU A 53 3.59 -4.62 -5.32
CA LEU A 53 3.28 -3.60 -6.32
C LEU A 53 2.09 -4.07 -7.13
N TRP A 54 1.02 -3.30 -7.13
CA TRP A 54 -0.25 -3.65 -7.76
C TRP A 54 -0.43 -2.80 -9.01
N PHE A 55 -0.41 -3.45 -10.16
CA PHE A 55 -0.59 -2.88 -11.48
C PHE A 55 -2.01 -3.16 -11.97
N GLN A 56 -2.62 -2.24 -12.71
CA GLN A 56 -3.91 -2.51 -13.36
C GLN A 56 -3.72 -3.53 -14.49
N THR A 57 -4.59 -4.53 -14.60
CA THR A 57 -4.46 -5.59 -15.62
C THR A 57 -4.50 -5.06 -17.05
N GLU A 58 -5.34 -4.06 -17.33
CA GLU A 58 -5.54 -3.56 -18.70
C GLU A 58 -4.40 -2.67 -19.21
N THR A 59 -3.78 -1.90 -18.30
CA THR A 59 -2.83 -0.84 -18.66
C THR A 59 -1.43 -1.07 -18.13
N GLU A 60 -1.25 -2.05 -17.23
CA GLU A 60 -0.04 -2.29 -16.45
C GLU A 60 0.47 -1.04 -15.73
N VAL A 61 -0.44 -0.12 -15.37
CA VAL A 61 -0.13 1.08 -14.60
C VAL A 61 -0.05 0.74 -13.12
N LEU A 62 1.03 1.16 -12.45
CA LEU A 62 1.18 1.01 -11.01
C LEU A 62 0.11 1.81 -10.27
N ALA A 63 -0.82 1.11 -9.63
CA ALA A 63 -1.94 1.69 -8.91
C ALA A 63 -1.71 1.73 -7.40
N LYS A 64 -1.03 0.73 -6.83
CA LYS A 64 -0.81 0.63 -5.38
C LYS A 64 0.56 0.04 -5.04
N ILE A 65 1.11 0.50 -3.92
CA ILE A 65 2.31 -0.05 -3.27
C ILE A 65 1.87 -0.44 -1.86
N LEU A 66 1.94 -1.72 -1.51
CA LEU A 66 1.53 -2.24 -0.21
C LEU A 66 2.72 -2.79 0.57
N PHE A 67 2.72 -2.53 1.87
CA PHE A 67 3.69 -3.01 2.85
C PHE A 67 2.99 -3.80 3.95
N SER A 68 3.45 -5.03 4.20
CA SER A 68 2.99 -5.86 5.33
C SER A 68 3.92 -5.68 6.51
N LEU A 69 3.46 -5.05 7.59
CA LEU A 69 4.29 -4.67 8.74
C LEU A 69 4.13 -5.63 9.92
N ILE A 70 2.91 -6.12 10.16
CA ILE A 70 2.63 -7.08 11.23
C ILE A 70 1.84 -8.24 10.64
N SER A 71 2.22 -9.43 11.04
CA SER A 71 1.55 -10.64 10.61
C SER A 71 0.09 -10.67 11.10
N MET A 72 -0.83 -10.92 10.17
CA MET A 72 -2.23 -11.24 10.49
C MET A 72 -2.46 -12.75 10.64
N PHE A 73 -1.57 -13.57 10.08
CA PHE A 73 -1.66 -15.03 10.02
C PHE A 73 -0.26 -15.65 9.98
N ASP A 74 -0.06 -16.80 10.61
CA ASP A 74 1.24 -17.49 10.63
C ASP A 74 1.82 -17.65 9.21
N GLY A 75 3.10 -17.30 9.06
CA GLY A 75 3.82 -17.38 7.78
C GLY A 75 3.77 -16.12 6.90
N ALA A 76 3.12 -15.02 7.33
CA ALA A 76 3.14 -13.78 6.58
C ALA A 76 4.58 -13.21 6.42
N ALA A 77 4.95 -12.94 5.17
CA ALA A 77 6.19 -12.24 4.83
C ALA A 77 6.11 -10.78 5.28
N LEU A 78 6.95 -10.39 6.26
CA LEU A 78 6.96 -9.03 6.81
C LEU A 78 8.04 -8.17 6.16
N TYR A 79 7.70 -6.90 5.95
CA TYR A 79 8.62 -5.89 5.48
C TYR A 79 9.54 -5.44 6.61
N THR A 80 10.83 -5.37 6.33
CA THR A 80 11.87 -5.03 7.31
C THR A 80 12.80 -3.91 6.84
N GLY A 81 12.53 -3.32 5.67
CA GLY A 81 13.31 -2.22 5.13
C GLY A 81 12.97 -0.86 5.74
N GLU A 82 13.36 0.21 5.06
CA GLU A 82 13.12 1.58 5.51
C GLU A 82 11.75 2.09 5.07
N LEU A 83 11.19 3.08 5.76
CA LEU A 83 9.99 3.79 5.32
C LEU A 83 10.27 5.30 5.28
N PRO A 84 9.64 6.05 4.36
CA PRO A 84 9.82 7.49 4.31
C PRO A 84 9.24 8.15 5.55
N SER A 85 9.99 9.11 6.13
CA SER A 85 9.53 9.90 7.28
C SER A 85 8.16 10.56 7.00
N PRO A 86 7.22 10.56 7.95
CA PRO A 86 7.35 10.17 9.36
C PRO A 86 7.00 8.69 9.66
N LEU A 87 6.89 7.84 8.63
CA LEU A 87 6.44 6.46 8.79
C LEU A 87 7.51 5.58 9.44
N THR A 88 7.08 4.61 10.23
CA THR A 88 7.94 3.64 10.89
C THR A 88 7.35 2.23 10.78
N LEU A 89 8.16 1.19 10.98
CA LEU A 89 7.66 -0.20 10.93
C LEU A 89 6.73 -0.55 12.10
N SER A 90 6.74 0.23 13.20
CA SER A 90 5.91 -0.01 14.38
C SER A 90 5.10 1.24 14.70
N MET A 91 3.84 1.23 14.27
CA MET A 91 2.90 2.33 14.46
C MET A 91 1.61 1.83 15.11
N SER A 92 0.94 2.72 15.83
CA SER A 92 -0.42 2.53 16.32
C SER A 92 -1.39 3.48 15.63
N ARG A 93 -2.69 3.18 15.64
CA ARG A 93 -3.74 4.07 15.14
C ARG A 93 -3.66 5.46 15.76
N ILE A 94 -3.41 5.54 17.07
CA ILE A 94 -3.23 6.82 17.78
C ILE A 94 -2.01 7.57 17.24
N GLY A 95 -0.88 6.89 17.07
CA GLY A 95 0.33 7.50 16.50
C GLY A 95 0.12 8.01 15.08
N VAL A 96 -0.54 7.23 14.23
CA VAL A 96 -0.90 7.63 12.86
C VAL A 96 -1.77 8.88 12.88
N ARG A 97 -2.82 8.93 13.70
CA ARG A 97 -3.70 10.11 13.81
C ARG A 97 -2.99 11.33 14.39
N ALA A 98 -2.01 11.14 15.27
CA ALA A 98 -1.18 12.22 15.77
C ALA A 98 -0.27 12.80 14.68
N MET A 99 0.25 11.97 13.76
CA MET A 99 1.11 12.41 12.65
C MET A 99 0.32 13.05 11.50
N PHE A 100 -0.81 12.47 11.12
CA PHE A 100 -1.54 12.85 9.91
C PHE A 100 -2.87 13.57 10.17
N GLY A 101 -3.27 13.71 11.43
CA GLY A 101 -4.52 14.36 11.83
C GLY A 101 -5.75 13.46 11.65
N THR A 102 -6.89 14.08 11.32
CA THR A 102 -8.14 13.36 11.07
C THR A 102 -8.09 12.66 9.71
N PRO A 103 -8.42 11.35 9.63
CA PRO A 103 -8.42 10.64 8.36
C PRO A 103 -9.47 11.19 7.40
N PHE A 104 -9.18 11.14 6.11
CA PHE A 104 -10.15 11.41 5.06
C PHE A 104 -11.28 10.37 5.08
N GLU A 105 -10.92 9.11 5.29
CA GLU A 105 -11.88 8.01 5.46
C GLU A 105 -11.41 7.10 6.60
N SER A 106 -12.35 6.67 7.45
CA SER A 106 -12.12 5.67 8.49
C SER A 106 -13.21 4.61 8.39
N LYS A 107 -12.81 3.34 8.33
CA LYS A 107 -13.70 2.19 8.18
C LYS A 107 -13.50 1.23 9.34
N GLU A 108 -14.59 0.93 10.04
CA GLU A 108 -14.62 -0.14 11.03
C GLU A 108 -14.72 -1.51 10.36
N PRO A 109 -14.08 -2.55 10.93
CA PRO A 109 -14.18 -3.90 10.40
C PRO A 109 -15.58 -4.46 10.68
N ILE A 110 -16.13 -5.17 9.69
CA ILE A 110 -17.35 -5.97 9.89
C ILE A 110 -17.07 -7.10 10.90
N LYS A 111 -18.12 -7.62 11.55
CA LYS A 111 -18.01 -8.61 12.65
C LYS A 111 -17.07 -9.78 12.33
N ILE A 112 -17.18 -10.37 11.13
CA ILE A 112 -16.37 -11.51 10.72
C ILE A 112 -14.88 -11.15 10.55
N LEU A 113 -14.55 -9.96 10.05
CA LEU A 113 -13.18 -9.49 9.95
C LEU A 113 -12.61 -9.17 11.33
N ARG A 114 -13.44 -8.58 12.21
CA ARG A 114 -13.06 -8.33 13.61
C ARG A 114 -12.72 -9.62 14.35
N SER A 115 -13.50 -10.69 14.17
CA SER A 115 -13.16 -12.01 14.76
C SER A 115 -11.85 -12.62 14.21
N ARG A 116 -11.39 -12.16 13.04
CA ARG A 116 -10.12 -12.57 12.43
C ARG A 116 -8.95 -11.63 12.78
N GLY A 117 -9.14 -10.74 13.75
CA GLY A 117 -8.07 -9.86 14.23
C GLY A 117 -7.97 -8.51 13.54
N TYR A 118 -8.81 -8.19 12.55
CA TYR A 118 -8.80 -6.90 11.85
C TYR A 118 -9.52 -5.82 12.65
N GLY A 119 -8.84 -4.70 12.89
CA GLY A 119 -9.32 -3.52 13.63
C GLY A 119 -9.83 -2.36 12.76
N GLY A 120 -9.88 -2.54 11.44
CA GLY A 120 -10.37 -1.53 10.49
C GLY A 120 -9.25 -0.83 9.73
N SER A 121 -9.54 0.33 9.15
CA SER A 121 -8.58 1.08 8.34
C SER A 121 -8.84 2.58 8.36
N ASP A 122 -7.77 3.36 8.19
CA ASP A 122 -7.83 4.81 7.96
C ASP A 122 -7.15 5.13 6.62
N THR A 123 -7.62 6.16 5.94
CA THR A 123 -7.05 6.66 4.68
C THR A 123 -6.88 8.17 4.74
N TYR A 124 -5.74 8.65 4.26
CA TYR A 124 -5.34 10.06 4.27
C TYR A 124 -5.03 10.53 2.85
N ARG A 125 -5.36 11.78 2.55
CA ARG A 125 -4.91 12.44 1.31
C ARG A 125 -3.52 13.00 1.51
N MET A 126 -2.59 12.67 0.62
CA MET A 126 -1.21 13.11 0.73
C MET A 126 -0.93 14.46 0.04
N GLY A 127 -1.97 15.17 -0.42
CA GLY A 127 -1.83 16.47 -1.08
C GLY A 127 -1.14 17.53 -0.22
N ASN A 128 -1.44 17.57 1.09
CA ASN A 128 -0.77 18.49 2.03
C ASN A 128 0.70 18.11 2.31
N PHE A 129 1.15 16.95 1.82
CA PHE A 129 2.50 16.44 1.95
C PHE A 129 3.26 16.42 0.61
N GLY A 130 2.76 17.14 -0.41
CA GLY A 130 3.40 17.25 -1.73
C GLY A 130 3.01 16.18 -2.74
N TYR A 131 2.06 15.30 -2.40
CA TYR A 131 1.60 14.21 -3.27
C TYR A 131 0.09 14.32 -3.55
N PRO A 132 -0.32 15.22 -4.48
CA PRO A 132 -1.74 15.56 -4.68
C PRO A 132 -2.62 14.40 -5.14
N ASN A 133 -2.04 13.42 -5.84
CA ASN A 133 -2.77 12.30 -6.44
C ASN A 133 -2.61 10.99 -5.67
N ILE A 134 -2.07 11.03 -4.44
CA ILE A 134 -1.78 9.84 -3.64
C ILE A 134 -2.67 9.80 -2.40
N LEU A 135 -3.21 8.62 -2.13
CA LEU A 135 -3.79 8.23 -0.84
C LEU A 135 -2.77 7.40 -0.07
N LEU A 136 -2.72 7.62 1.24
CA LEU A 136 -2.00 6.79 2.19
C LEU A 136 -3.01 6.03 3.05
N GLY A 137 -3.03 4.72 2.91
CA GLY A 137 -3.91 3.83 3.65
C GLY A 137 -3.17 3.08 4.75
N PHE A 138 -3.85 2.88 5.88
CA PHE A 138 -3.40 2.04 6.99
C PHE A 138 -4.49 1.03 7.33
N GLN A 139 -4.09 -0.22 7.52
CA GLN A 139 -4.93 -1.26 8.09
C GLN A 139 -4.45 -1.58 9.50
N TYR A 140 -5.42 -1.77 10.40
CA TYR A 140 -5.17 -2.01 11.81
C TYR A 140 -5.54 -3.43 12.22
N ARG A 141 -4.85 -3.92 13.24
CA ARG A 141 -5.28 -5.05 14.07
C ARG A 141 -6.24 -4.61 15.17
N ASN A 142 -6.89 -5.57 15.82
CA ASN A 142 -7.77 -5.33 16.97
C ASN A 142 -7.08 -4.65 18.16
N ASP A 143 -5.75 -4.72 18.25
CA ASP A 143 -4.94 -4.01 19.25
C ASP A 143 -4.49 -2.62 18.76
N ASP A 144 -5.14 -2.10 17.71
CA ASP A 144 -4.87 -0.81 17.06
C ASP A 144 -3.45 -0.65 16.51
N ARG A 145 -2.68 -1.74 16.36
CA ARG A 145 -1.38 -1.72 15.68
C ARG A 145 -1.58 -1.73 14.17
N VAL A 146 -0.76 -0.96 13.45
CA VAL A 146 -0.74 -0.99 11.98
C VAL A 146 -0.18 -2.32 11.52
N CYS A 147 -0.97 -3.11 10.81
CA CYS A 147 -0.52 -4.39 10.25
C CYS A 147 -0.14 -4.31 8.78
N SER A 148 -0.77 -3.42 8.02
CA SER A 148 -0.35 -3.10 6.67
C SER A 148 -0.56 -1.62 6.39
N MET A 149 0.21 -1.11 5.43
CA MET A 149 0.03 0.24 4.91
C MET A 149 0.28 0.26 3.42
N GLY A 150 -0.10 1.34 2.76
CA GLY A 150 0.25 1.50 1.35
C GLY A 150 -0.09 2.84 0.77
N PHE A 151 0.52 3.11 -0.38
CA PHE A 151 0.26 4.27 -1.20
C PHE A 151 -0.58 3.83 -2.40
N SER A 152 -1.60 4.58 -2.76
CA SER A 152 -2.38 4.31 -3.96
C SER A 152 -2.67 5.60 -4.72
N LEU A 153 -2.86 5.47 -6.02
CA LEU A 153 -3.48 6.54 -6.78
C LEU A 153 -4.86 6.85 -6.21
N ILE A 154 -5.22 8.12 -6.17
CA ILE A 154 -6.63 8.50 -6.10
C ILE A 154 -7.25 7.94 -7.38
N ASN A 155 -8.22 7.03 -7.25
CA ASN A 155 -9.00 6.58 -8.40
C ASN A 155 -9.66 7.81 -9.03
N THR A 156 -9.07 8.27 -10.14
CA THR A 156 -9.64 9.29 -11.02
C THR A 156 -10.51 8.56 -12.03
N SER A 157 -11.56 7.90 -11.57
CA SER A 157 -12.45 7.20 -12.47
C SER A 157 -13.91 7.61 -12.22
N HIS A 158 -14.45 8.24 -13.27
CA HIS A 158 -15.85 8.55 -13.62
C HIS A 158 -16.42 9.90 -13.17
N GLY A 159 -16.04 10.95 -13.91
CA GLY A 159 -16.99 11.95 -14.39
C GLY A 159 -17.30 11.67 -15.86
#